data_AF-A0A1Y0M5V0-F1
#
_entry.id   AF-A0A1Y0M5V0-F1
#
_cell.length_a   1.000
_cell.length_b   1.000
_cell.length_c   1.000
_cell.angle_alpha   90.00
_cell.angle_beta   90.00
_cell.angle_gamma   90.00
#
_symmetry.space_group_name_H-M   'P 1'
#
loop_
_entity.id
_entity.type
_entity.pdbx_description
1 polymer ?
#
loop_
_entity_poly.entity_id
_entity_poly.type
_entity_poly.pdbx_seq_one_letter_code
_entity_poly.pdbx_strand_id
1 'polypeptide(L)' 'MILDSSIHQQTYIEDCEVCCNPIEITPVFEENELISFHAESLEQ' A
#
# COMPACT_ATOMS: atom_id res chain seq x y z
N MET A 1 3.04 -9.12 0.35
CA MET A 1 2.91 -7.75 -0.17
C MET A 1 4.18 -7.33 -0.93
N ILE A 2 4.02 -6.90 -2.18
CA ILE A 2 5.09 -6.37 -3.05
C ILE A 2 4.73 -4.92 -3.36
N LEU A 3 5.69 -3.99 -3.25
CA LEU A 3 5.54 -2.58 -3.64
C LEU A 3 6.40 -2.33 -4.88
N ASP A 4 5.83 -1.75 -5.93
CA ASP A 4 6.58 -1.41 -7.14
C ASP A 4 7.14 0.01 -7.07
N SER A 5 8.46 0.13 -6.89
CA SER A 5 9.16 1.43 -6.84
C SER A 5 9.25 2.12 -8.21
N SER A 6 8.92 1.41 -9.30
CA SER A 6 8.88 1.97 -10.66
C SER A 6 7.68 2.89 -10.87
N ILE A 7 6.68 2.81 -9.99
CA ILE A 7 5.46 3.61 -10.03
C ILE A 7 5.52 4.66 -8.92
N HIS A 8 5.42 5.93 -9.29
CA HIS A 8 5.52 7.05 -8.34
C HIS A 8 4.48 6.97 -7.22
N GLN A 9 3.23 6.64 -7.55
CA GLN A 9 2.15 6.44 -6.58
C GLN A 9 1.26 5.31 -7.08
N GLN A 10 1.00 4.35 -6.22
CA GLN A 10 0.12 3.22 -6.52
C GLN A 10 -0.88 3.09 -5.37
N THR A 11 -2.15 2.89 -5.68
CA THR A 11 -3.18 2.57 -4.69
C THR A 11 -3.79 1.23 -5.04
N TYR A 12 -3.82 0.31 -4.09
CA TYR A 12 -4.33 -1.04 -4.28
C TYR A 12 -4.79 -1.65 -2.96
N ILE A 13 -5.61 -2.69 -3.04
CA ILE A 13 -6.19 -3.36 -1.87
C ILE A 13 -5.49 -4.71 -1.70
N GLU A 14 -5.04 -4.99 -0.48
CA GLU A 14 -4.51 -6.28 -0.06
C GLU A 14 -5.25 -6.75 1.19
N ASP A 15 -5.34 -8.07 1.39
CA ASP A 15 -5.91 -8.63 2.61
C ASP A 15 -4.89 -8.60 3.75
N CYS A 16 -5.34 -8.28 4.95
CA CYS A 16 -4.50 -8.38 6.14
C CYS A 16 -4.17 -9.85 6.46
N GLU A 17 -2.90 -10.21 6.52
CA GLU A 17 -2.46 -11.58 6.85
C GLU A 17 -2.78 -12.01 8.30
N VAL A 18 -3.22 -11.09 9.16
CA VAL A 18 -3.58 -11.37 10.56
C VAL A 18 -5.10 -11.48 10.76
N CYS A 19 -5.87 -10.56 10.19
CA CYS A 19 -7.33 -10.49 10.39
C CYS A 19 -8.16 -10.72 9.12
N CYS A 20 -7.53 -10.94 7.96
CA CYS A 20 -8.18 -11.11 6.65
C CYS A 20 -9.13 -9.97 6.24
N ASN A 21 -9.01 -8.79 6.87
CA ASN A 21 -9.75 -7.61 6.49
C ASN A 21 -9.05 -6.91 5.32
N PRO A 22 -9.81 -6.36 4.36
CA PRO A 22 -9.22 -5.59 3.26
C PRO A 22 -8.56 -4.32 3.79
N ILE A 23 -7.34 -4.04 3.32
CA ILE A 23 -6.58 -2.83 3.61
C ILE A 23 -6.25 -2.17 2.28
N GLU A 24 -6.62 -0.91 2.12
CA GLU A 24 -6.15 -0.07 1.02
C GLU A 24 -4.77 0.50 1.35
N ILE A 25 -3.85 0.38 0.40
CA ILE A 25 -2.45 0.70 0.58
C ILE A 25 -2.04 1.67 -0.52
N THR A 26 -1.44 2.79 -0.10
CA THR A 26 -0.95 3.84 -1.00
C THR A 26 0.50 4.21 -0.67
N PRO A 27 1.49 3.50 -1.23
CA PRO A 27 2.89 3.93 -1.23
C PRO A 27 3.13 5.09 -2.22
N VAL A 28 4.11 5.93 -1.89
CA VAL A 28 4.66 6.95 -2.79
C VAL A 28 6.18 6.78 -2.86
N PHE A 29 6.69 6.64 -4.07
CA PHE A 29 8.10 6.49 -4.37
C PHE A 29 8.65 7.72 -5.11
N GLU A 30 9.83 8.16 -4.72
CA GLU A 30 10.60 9.19 -5.41
C GLU A 30 12.03 8.69 -5.58
N GLU A 31 12.59 8.74 -6.80
CA GLU A 31 13.94 8.22 -7.10
C GLU A 31 14.18 6.76 -6.65
N ASN A 32 13.14 5.91 -6.69
CA ASN A 32 13.10 4.54 -6.15
C ASN A 32 13.18 4.41 -4.62
N GLU A 33 13.07 5.52 -3.88
CA GLU A 33 12.97 5.52 -2.43
C GLU A 33 11.52 5.71 -1.99
N LEU A 34 11.09 4.96 -0.97
CA LEU A 34 9.75 5.10 -0.39
C LEU A 34 9.73 6.36 0.48
N ILE A 35 9.06 7.42 0.01
CA ILE A 35 8.97 8.69 0.74
C ILE A 35 7.72 8.79 1.61
N SER A 36 6.68 8.02 1.28
CA SER A 36 5.42 8.00 2.04
C SER A 36 4.74 6.65 1.90
N PHE A 37 4.08 6.22 2.97
CA PHE A 37 3.30 5.00 3.00
C PHE A 37 2.01 5.25 3.77
N HIS A 38 0.88 4.97 3.14
CA HIS A 38 -0.43 5.03 3.77
C HIS A 38 -1.09 3.66 3.71
N ALA A 39 -1.74 3.25 4.79
CA ALA A 39 -2.54 2.04 4.85
C ALA A 39 -3.82 2.36 5.63
N GLU A 40 -4.96 2.17 4.99
CA GLU A 40 -6.28 2.39 5.56
C GLU A 40 -7.03 1.05 5.57
N SER A 41 -7.51 0.63 6.73
CA SER A 41 -8.35 -0.56 6.81
C SER A 41 -9.75 -0.20 6.30
N LEU A 42 -10.26 -0.98 5.34
CA LEU A 42 -11.58 -0.78 4.76
C LEU A 42 -12.68 -1.47 5.58
N GLU A 43 -12.47 -1.62 6.90
CA GLU A 43 -13.43 -2.19 7.84
C GLU A 43 -14.80 -1.52 7.68
N GLN A 44 -15.81 -2.33 7.32
CA GLN A 44 -17.22 -1.94 7.22
C GLN A 44 -17.96 -2.28 8.50
#